data_AF-A0A132NKH1-F1
#
_entry.id   AF-A0A132NKH1-F1
#
_cell.length_a   1.000
_cell.length_b   1.000
_cell.length_c   1.000
_cell.angle_alpha   90.00
_cell.angle_beta   90.00
_cell.angle_gamma   90.00
#
_symmetry.space_group_name_H-M   'P 1'
#
loop_
_entity.id
_entity.type
_entity.pdbx_description
1 polymer ?
#
loop_
_entity_poly.entity_id
_entity_poly.type
_entity_poly.pdbx_seq_one_letter_code
_entity_poly.pdbx_strand_id
1 'polypeptide(L)'
;MLLLADSRLPAGGHVHSGGLEAAVRAGLVTDLASLAGFLRGRLATVGRVSAAFAAAAVRLAGDPDAGAAAWAELDAELDARTPALPQRQASRTQGRSLLRIASAVHGPHA
;
A
#
# COMPACT_ATOMS: atom_id res chain seq x y z
N MET A 1 -0.88 16.47 -4.18
CA MET A 1 -1.30 15.42 -3.23
C MET A 1 -2.72 14.88 -3.47
N LEU A 2 -3.66 15.64 -4.05
CA LEU A 2 -5.04 15.16 -4.31
C LEU A 2 -5.14 14.04 -5.36
N LEU A 3 -4.24 14.00 -6.35
CA LEU A 3 -4.30 12.99 -7.43
C LEU A 3 -4.03 11.55 -6.94
N LEU A 4 -3.13 11.38 -5.96
CA LEU A 4 -2.73 10.06 -5.45
C LEU A 4 -3.77 9.42 -4.53
N ALA A 5 -4.64 10.24 -3.93
CA ALA A 5 -5.73 9.80 -3.06
C ALA A 5 -7.07 9.69 -3.82
N ASP A 6 -7.13 10.05 -5.10
CA ASP A 6 -8.34 9.97 -5.91
C ASP A 6 -8.63 8.50 -6.27
N SER A 7 -9.83 8.02 -5.95
CA SER A 7 -10.30 6.68 -6.34
C SER A 7 -10.30 6.46 -7.86
N ARG A 8 -10.33 7.55 -8.64
CA ARG A 8 -10.26 7.54 -10.11
C ARG A 8 -8.84 7.42 -10.65
N LEU A 9 -7.82 7.46 -9.79
CA LEU A 9 -6.46 7.21 -10.24
C LEU A 9 -6.37 5.75 -10.73
N PRO A 10 -5.86 5.50 -11.96
CA PRO A 10 -5.80 4.17 -12.56
C PRO A 10 -4.69 3.27 -11.95
N ALA A 11 -4.38 3.48 -10.66
CA ALA A 11 -3.41 2.71 -9.87
C ALA A 11 -4.02 1.50 -9.14
N GLY A 12 -5.36 1.33 -9.21
CA GLY A 12 -6.02 0.11 -8.73
C GLY A 12 -6.78 0.23 -7.40
N GLY A 13 -7.53 1.31 -7.19
CA GLY A 13 -8.41 1.48 -6.01
C GLY A 13 -9.53 0.42 -5.89
N HIS A 14 -9.76 -0.39 -6.93
CA HIS A 14 -10.82 -1.40 -6.98
C HIS A 14 -10.33 -2.86 -6.97
N VAL A 15 -9.02 -3.11 -6.96
CA VAL A 15 -8.53 -4.46 -7.30
C VAL A 15 -8.44 -5.38 -6.07
N HIS A 16 -8.44 -4.85 -4.84
CA HIS A 16 -8.35 -5.68 -3.63
C HIS A 16 -9.26 -5.23 -2.49
N SER A 17 -10.19 -6.09 -2.09
CA SER A 17 -11.06 -5.92 -0.92
C SER A 17 -10.34 -5.90 0.43
N GLY A 18 -9.02 -6.09 0.45
CA GLY A 18 -8.23 -6.02 1.68
C GLY A 18 -8.63 -7.05 2.74
N GLY A 19 -9.15 -8.21 2.30
CA GLY A 19 -9.63 -9.26 3.18
C GLY A 19 -11.09 -9.10 3.63
N LEU A 20 -11.78 -8.03 3.22
CA LEU A 20 -13.19 -7.81 3.57
C LEU A 20 -14.09 -8.90 2.99
N GLU A 21 -13.90 -9.30 1.74
CA GLU A 21 -14.69 -10.39 1.12
C GLU A 21 -14.53 -11.71 1.89
N ALA A 22 -13.32 -12.02 2.33
CA ALA A 22 -13.06 -13.21 3.14
C ALA A 22 -13.71 -13.10 4.52
N ALA A 23 -13.66 -11.92 5.16
CA ALA A 23 -14.30 -11.67 6.44
C ALA A 23 -15.84 -11.77 6.36
N VAL A 24 -16.45 -11.31 5.27
CA VAL A 24 -17.89 -11.48 5.00
C VAL A 24 -18.21 -12.96 4.78
N ARG A 25 -17.44 -13.67 3.93
CA ARG A 25 -17.65 -15.11 3.68
C ARG A 25 -17.51 -15.96 4.95
N ALA A 26 -16.65 -15.54 5.87
CA ALA A 26 -16.47 -16.19 7.17
C ALA A 26 -17.51 -15.78 8.23
N GLY A 27 -18.46 -14.90 7.90
CA GLY A 27 -19.48 -14.41 8.85
C GLY A 27 -18.94 -13.47 9.94
N LEU A 28 -17.72 -12.96 9.80
CA LEU A 28 -17.10 -12.03 10.75
C LEU A 28 -17.57 -10.58 10.54
N VAL A 29 -18.04 -10.26 9.33
CA VAL A 29 -18.63 -8.96 8.98
C VAL A 29 -20.00 -9.22 8.38
N THR A 30 -21.04 -8.79 9.08
CA THR A 30 -22.45 -9.06 8.74
C THR A 30 -23.33 -7.81 8.74
N ASP A 31 -22.82 -6.69 9.26
CA ASP A 31 -23.52 -5.42 9.39
C ASP A 31 -22.55 -4.22 9.39
N LEU A 32 -23.08 -3.01 9.53
CA LEU A 32 -22.26 -1.79 9.55
C LEU A 32 -21.37 -1.69 10.79
N ALA A 33 -21.79 -2.24 11.94
CA ALA A 33 -21.03 -2.18 13.18
C ALA A 33 -19.78 -3.07 13.11
N SER A 34 -19.94 -4.31 12.64
CA SER A 34 -18.86 -5.27 12.39
C SER A 34 -17.93 -4.80 11.27
N LEU A 35 -18.45 -4.16 10.21
CA LEU A 35 -17.63 -3.51 9.19
C LEU A 35 -16.78 -2.38 9.79
N ALA A 36 -17.37 -1.51 10.62
CA ALA A 36 -16.63 -0.44 11.28
C ALA A 36 -15.54 -1.00 12.22
N GLY A 37 -15.84 -2.08 12.94
CA GLY A 37 -14.86 -2.83 13.75
C GLY A 37 -13.71 -3.35 12.91
N PHE A 38 -14.01 -4.02 11.79
CA PHE A 38 -13.04 -4.53 10.83
C PHE A 38 -12.13 -3.42 10.29
N LEU A 39 -12.72 -2.30 9.85
CA LEU A 39 -11.96 -1.17 9.31
C LEU A 39 -11.03 -0.53 10.34
N ARG A 40 -11.50 -0.31 11.59
CA ARG A 40 -10.64 0.19 12.68
C ARG A 40 -9.50 -0.78 12.98
N GLY A 41 -9.78 -2.09 13.01
CA GLY A 41 -8.76 -3.12 13.17
C GLY A 41 -7.71 -3.09 12.05
N ARG A 42 -8.14 -2.93 10.79
CA ARG A 42 -7.23 -2.79 9.66
C ARG A 42 -6.39 -1.51 9.73
N LEU A 43 -6.99 -0.38 10.10
CA LEU A 43 -6.26 0.88 10.27
C LEU A 43 -5.18 0.76 11.36
N ALA A 44 -5.51 0.13 12.48
CA ALA A 44 -4.58 -0.06 13.58
C ALA A 44 -3.43 -1.06 13.26
N THR A 45 -3.61 -1.92 12.26
CA THR A 45 -2.63 -2.97 11.92
C THR A 45 -1.95 -2.65 10.59
N VAL A 46 -2.56 -3.07 9.48
CA VAL A 46 -2.02 -2.87 8.13
C VAL A 46 -1.84 -1.39 7.82
N GLY A 47 -2.83 -0.55 8.15
CA GLY A 47 -2.76 0.89 7.90
C GLY A 47 -1.58 1.56 8.62
N ARG A 48 -1.37 1.21 9.89
CA ARG A 48 -0.23 1.71 10.68
C ARG A 48 1.11 1.31 10.08
N VAL A 49 1.28 0.05 9.68
CA VAL A 49 2.51 -0.42 9.03
C VAL A 49 2.73 0.31 7.71
N SER A 50 1.72 0.37 6.83
CA SER A 50 1.84 1.08 5.56
C SER A 50 2.19 2.56 5.74
N ALA A 51 1.61 3.24 6.73
CA ALA A 51 1.92 4.64 7.03
C ALA A 51 3.36 4.82 7.52
N ALA A 52 3.85 3.93 8.39
CA ALA A 52 5.22 3.98 8.89
C ALA A 52 6.24 3.79 7.75
N PHE A 53 6.00 2.83 6.85
CA PHE A 53 6.87 2.59 5.70
C PHE A 53 6.80 3.72 4.67
N ALA A 54 5.64 4.32 4.46
CA ALA A 54 5.54 5.52 3.62
C ALA A 54 6.37 6.68 4.19
N ALA A 55 6.31 6.91 5.50
CA ALA A 55 7.13 7.92 6.16
C ALA A 55 8.63 7.60 6.09
N ALA A 56 9.01 6.32 6.26
CA ALA A 56 10.38 5.87 6.11
C ALA A 56 10.90 6.06 4.68
N ALA A 57 10.09 5.74 3.66
CA ALA A 57 10.42 5.96 2.26
C ALA A 57 10.62 7.45 1.93
N VAL A 58 9.78 8.33 2.47
CA VAL A 58 9.95 9.79 2.30
C VAL A 58 11.28 10.27 2.90
N ARG A 59 11.60 9.80 4.11
CA ARG A 59 12.89 10.12 4.74
C ARG A 59 14.07 9.61 3.91
N LEU A 60 13.99 8.37 3.43
CA LEU A 60 15.03 7.73 2.63
C LEU A 60 15.23 8.45 1.28
N ALA A 61 14.15 8.91 0.65
CA ALA A 61 14.22 9.69 -0.58
C ALA A 61 14.88 11.07 -0.40
N GLY A 62 14.89 11.62 0.81
CA GLY A 62 15.56 12.89 1.13
C GLY A 62 16.99 12.73 1.63
N ASP A 63 17.48 11.50 1.79
CA ASP A 63 18.82 11.19 2.26
C ASP A 63 19.78 11.05 1.05
N PRO A 64 20.78 11.93 0.89
CA PRO A 64 21.68 11.91 -0.27
C PRO A 64 22.59 10.67 -0.31
N ASP A 65 22.80 10.00 0.83
CA ASP A 65 23.64 8.80 0.93
C ASP A 65 22.83 7.52 0.73
N ALA A 66 21.50 7.62 0.64
CA ALA A 66 20.61 6.48 0.44
C ALA A 66 20.71 5.92 -0.98
N GLY A 67 21.44 4.80 -1.10
CA GLY A 67 21.53 4.03 -2.33
C GLY A 67 20.44 2.96 -2.49
N ALA A 68 20.52 2.21 -3.59
CA ALA A 68 19.61 1.09 -3.90
C ALA A 68 19.56 0.03 -2.79
N ALA A 69 20.65 -0.17 -2.04
CA ALA A 69 20.71 -1.12 -0.93
C ALA A 69 19.72 -0.76 0.19
N ALA A 70 19.60 0.52 0.53
CA ALA A 70 18.69 0.96 1.58
C ALA A 70 17.21 0.83 1.16
N TRP A 71 16.92 1.06 -0.13
CA TRP A 71 15.58 0.77 -0.68
C TRP A 71 15.26 -0.72 -0.66
N ALA A 72 16.22 -1.58 -1.01
CA ALA A 72 16.04 -3.03 -0.95
C ALA A 72 15.81 -3.55 0.47
N GLU A 73 16.50 -2.98 1.46
CA GLU A 73 16.29 -3.29 2.88
C GLU A 73 14.88 -2.88 3.34
N LEU A 74 14.44 -1.68 2.97
CA LEU A 74 13.08 -1.20 3.28
C LEU A 74 12.00 -2.11 2.65
N ASP A 75 12.20 -2.54 1.40
CA ASP A 75 11.29 -3.49 0.73
C ASP A 75 11.27 -4.86 1.43
N ALA A 76 12.43 -5.40 1.80
CA ALA A 76 12.52 -6.68 2.51
C ALA A 76 11.80 -6.63 3.86
N GLU A 77 11.94 -5.52 4.58
CA GLU A 77 11.33 -5.29 5.89
C GLU A 77 9.79 -5.16 5.79
N LEU A 78 9.28 -4.61 4.69
CA LEU A 78 7.85 -4.56 4.38
C LEU A 78 7.29 -5.93 3.98
N ASP A 79 8.05 -6.69 3.19
CA ASP A 79 7.69 -8.04 2.77
C ASP A 79 7.63 -8.99 3.98
N ALA A 80 8.56 -8.87 4.93
CA ALA A 80 8.57 -9.63 6.19
C ALA A 80 7.30 -9.37 7.03
N ARG A 81 6.75 -8.16 6.97
CA ARG A 81 5.50 -7.74 7.64
C ARG A 81 4.24 -7.98 6.82
N THR A 82 4.39 -8.56 5.62
CA THR A 82 3.29 -8.91 4.72
C THR A 82 3.30 -10.41 4.46
N PRO A 83 2.82 -11.26 5.41
CA PRO A 83 3.01 -12.71 5.34
C PRO A 83 2.31 -13.37 4.15
N ALA A 84 1.16 -12.84 3.73
CA ALA A 84 0.36 -13.40 2.65
C ALA A 84 0.99 -13.09 1.27
N LEU A 85 1.36 -14.13 0.51
CA LEU A 85 1.88 -14.01 -0.85
C LEU A 85 0.96 -13.21 -1.79
N PRO A 86 -0.37 -13.46 -1.82
CA PRO A 86 -1.28 -12.67 -2.67
C PRO A 86 -1.23 -11.18 -2.36
N GLN A 87 -1.09 -10.82 -1.07
CA GLN A 87 -1.02 -9.44 -0.63
C GLN A 87 0.28 -8.75 -1.09
N ARG A 88 1.42 -9.46 -1.07
CA ARG A 88 2.68 -8.94 -1.63
C ARG A 88 2.60 -8.73 -3.14
N GLN A 89 2.05 -9.70 -3.88
CA GLN A 89 1.88 -9.59 -5.34
C GLN A 89 1.02 -8.40 -5.74
N ALA A 90 -0.06 -8.16 -4.98
CA ALA A 90 -0.93 -7.03 -5.18
C ALA A 90 -0.24 -5.70 -4.89
N SER A 91 0.48 -5.60 -3.77
CA SER A 91 1.27 -4.44 -3.41
C SER A 91 2.27 -4.07 -4.52
N ARG A 92 3.01 -5.05 -5.04
CA ARG A 92 3.95 -4.82 -6.16
C ARG A 92 3.26 -4.40 -7.45
N THR A 93 2.10 -4.97 -7.74
CA THR A 93 1.31 -4.60 -8.93
C THR A 93 0.80 -3.15 -8.84
N GLN A 94 0.33 -2.74 -7.67
CA GLN A 94 -0.06 -1.35 -7.40
C GLN A 94 1.13 -0.41 -7.53
N GLY A 95 2.27 -0.73 -6.90
CA GLY A 95 3.50 0.06 -6.99
C GLY A 95 3.99 0.27 -8.42
N ARG A 96 4.03 -0.80 -9.24
CA ARG A 96 4.39 -0.68 -10.67
C ARG A 96 3.44 0.21 -11.45
N SER A 97 2.14 0.15 -11.16
CA SER A 97 1.15 1.03 -11.81
C SER A 97 1.34 2.48 -11.39
N LEU A 98 1.59 2.75 -10.10
CA LEU A 98 1.91 4.08 -9.60
C LEU A 98 3.18 4.64 -10.24
N LEU A 99 4.27 3.86 -10.33
CA LEU A 99 5.51 4.28 -10.96
C LEU A 99 5.32 4.62 -12.43
N ARG A 100 4.59 3.78 -13.19
CA ARG A 100 4.28 4.07 -14.60
C ARG A 100 3.52 5.39 -14.76
N ILE A 101 2.55 5.66 -13.89
CA ILE A 101 1.81 6.93 -13.90
C ILE A 101 2.74 8.09 -13.55
N ALA A 102 3.56 7.95 -12.51
CA ALA A 102 4.51 8.98 -12.10
C ALA A 102 5.50 9.33 -13.22
N SER A 103 6.09 8.33 -13.87
CA SER A 103 6.98 8.52 -15.03
C SER A 103 6.28 9.18 -16.21
N ALA A 104 5.01 8.83 -16.48
CA ALA A 104 4.24 9.46 -17.55
C ALA A 104 3.91 10.94 -17.25
N VAL A 105 3.72 11.29 -15.98
CA VAL A 105 3.44 12.67 -15.55
C VAL A 105 4.71 13.53 -15.45
N HIS A 106 5.86 12.93 -15.10
CA HIS A 106 7.13 13.67 -14.90
C HIS A 106 7.97 13.80 -16.19
N GLY A 107 7.69 13.02 -17.25
CA GLY A 107 8.42 13.08 -18.51
C GLY A 107 9.89 12.59 -18.41
N PRO A 108 10.59 12.35 -19.54
CA PRO A 108 11.90 11.68 -19.53
C PRO A 108 13.10 12.55 -19.11
N HIS A 109 12.90 13.75 -18.57
CA HIS A 109 14.01 14.64 -18.19
C HIS A 109 13.64 15.50 -16.96
N ALA A 110 14.16 15.09 -15.81
CA ALA A 110 14.50 15.96 -14.67
C ALA A 110 15.85 15.47 -14.13
#